data_AF-A0A533XIP5-F1
#
_entry.id   AF-A0A533XIP5-F1
#
_cell.length_a   1.000
_cell.length_b   1.000
_cell.length_c   1.000
_cell.angle_alpha   90.00
_cell.angle_beta   90.00
_cell.angle_gamma   90.00
#
_symmetry.space_group_name_H-M   'P 1'
#
loop_
_entity.id
_entity.type
_entity.pdbx_description
1 polymer ?
#
loop_
_entity_poly.entity_id
_entity_poly.type
_entity_poly.pdbx_seq_one_letter_code
_entity_poly.pdbx_strand_id
1 'polypeptide(L)'
;MGTPRPTRRLLFVCHTVELVALSIWIGGLVVIIGSVIPAVFNSFGMETGGRFLTRVFEGYNRLVTLASVGLVSSALWRFWLSSRGDRMDASVSRSEWALLTVMIGVAGFMMLVLWPKSVTLQEQAFAVQSEAARKAAYEAFFRTHTVVRGLYLLNLGLGIALLVVKVRSLLVTRASQEDVTR
;
A
#
# COMPACT_ATOMS: atom_id res chain seq x y z
N MET A 1 19.22 24.70 -32.51
CA MET A 1 18.56 24.68 -31.18
C MET A 1 18.06 23.26 -30.92
N GLY A 2 18.86 22.45 -30.23
CA GLY A 2 18.45 21.08 -29.90
C GLY A 2 17.46 21.11 -28.74
N THR A 3 16.30 20.50 -28.93
CA THR A 3 15.35 20.21 -27.85
C THR A 3 15.56 18.79 -27.33
N PRO A 4 16.50 18.51 -26.42
CA PRO A 4 16.30 17.41 -25.49
C PRO A 4 15.37 17.92 -24.38
N ARG A 5 14.60 17.06 -23.68
CA ARG A 5 14.32 17.14 -22.22
C ARG A 5 12.88 16.88 -21.67
N PRO A 6 11.74 16.84 -22.40
CA PRO A 6 10.45 16.65 -21.71
C PRO A 6 10.33 15.24 -21.09
N THR A 7 10.73 14.21 -21.83
CA THR A 7 10.54 12.80 -21.42
C THR A 7 11.40 12.37 -20.23
N ARG A 8 12.65 12.88 -20.10
CA ARG A 8 13.54 12.53 -18.97
C ARG A 8 13.06 13.15 -17.66
N ARG A 9 12.56 14.39 -17.71
CA ARG A 9 11.95 15.06 -16.54
C ARG A 9 10.69 14.34 -16.10
N LEU A 10 9.84 13.92 -17.05
CA LEU A 10 8.64 13.14 -16.73
C LEU A 10 8.97 11.79 -16.08
N LEU A 11 9.96 11.06 -16.60
CA LEU A 11 10.38 9.78 -16.00
C LEU A 11 10.88 9.97 -14.58
N PHE A 12 11.63 11.04 -14.30
CA PHE A 12 12.05 11.37 -12.94
C PHE A 12 10.84 11.61 -12.03
N VAL A 13 9.87 12.42 -12.47
CA VAL A 13 8.63 12.67 -11.73
C VAL A 13 7.87 11.36 -11.46
N CYS A 14 7.74 10.47 -12.45
CA CYS A 14 7.12 9.16 -12.29
C CYS A 14 7.79 8.36 -11.16
N HIS A 15 9.12 8.24 -11.17
CA HIS A 15 9.83 7.48 -10.15
C HIS A 15 9.72 8.14 -8.76
N THR A 16 9.75 9.48 -8.68
CA THR A 16 9.53 10.19 -7.42
C THR A 16 8.13 9.93 -6.88
N VAL A 17 7.09 10.00 -7.73
CA VAL A 17 5.70 9.70 -7.33
C VAL A 17 5.58 8.26 -6.85
N GLU A 18 6.17 7.30 -7.55
CA GLU A 18 6.15 5.88 -7.16
C GLU A 18 6.84 5.65 -5.81
N LEU A 19 8.00 6.27 -5.58
CA LEU A 19 8.71 6.16 -4.30
C LEU A 19 7.91 6.79 -3.16
N VAL A 20 7.34 7.99 -3.37
CA VAL A 20 6.49 8.65 -2.37
C VAL A 20 5.25 7.80 -2.07
N ALA A 21 4.60 7.25 -3.09
CA ALA A 21 3.44 6.37 -2.94
C ALA A 21 3.78 5.12 -2.12
N LEU A 22 4.92 4.48 -2.40
CA LEU A 22 5.39 3.33 -1.62
C LEU A 22 5.78 3.71 -0.19
N SER A 23 6.41 4.87 0.02
CA SER A 23 6.74 5.36 1.36
C SER A 23 5.50 5.63 2.20
N ILE A 24 4.46 6.23 1.62
CA ILE A 24 3.18 6.45 2.31
C ILE A 24 2.54 5.11 2.68
N TRP A 25 2.52 4.16 1.75
CA TRP A 25 1.93 2.85 1.95
C TRP A 25 2.66 2.04 3.03
N ILE A 26 3.96 1.82 2.86
CA ILE A 26 4.80 1.01 3.76
C ILE A 26 4.93 1.73 5.11
N GLY A 27 5.32 3.01 5.09
CA GLY A 27 5.56 3.80 6.28
C GLY A 27 4.30 4.01 7.11
N GLY A 28 3.17 4.32 6.46
CA GLY A 28 1.88 4.45 7.14
C GLY A 28 1.50 3.18 7.87
N LEU A 29 1.67 2.02 7.23
CA LEU A 29 1.34 0.74 7.84
C LEU A 29 2.27 0.38 9.01
N VAL A 30 3.57 0.62 8.89
CA VAL A 30 4.55 0.41 9.96
C VAL A 30 4.22 1.27 11.18
N VAL A 31 3.91 2.56 10.99
CA VAL A 31 3.54 3.46 12.09
C VAL A 31 2.24 3.02 12.76
N ILE A 32 1.24 2.62 11.98
CA ILE A 32 -0.04 2.17 12.52
C ILE A 32 0.16 0.92 13.39
N ILE A 33 0.84 -0.10 12.85
CA ILE A 33 1.04 -1.38 13.54
C ILE A 33 1.98 -1.24 14.74
N GLY A 34 3.11 -0.56 14.55
CA GLY A 34 4.19 -0.49 15.55
C GLY A 34 3.94 0.51 16.67
N SER A 35 3.11 1.53 16.44
CA SER A 35 2.97 2.65 17.39
C SER A 35 1.52 3.02 17.69
N VAL A 36 0.70 3.25 16.66
CA VAL A 36 -0.68 3.77 16.88
C VAL A 36 -1.56 2.74 17.58
N ILE A 37 -1.59 1.49 17.09
CA ILE A 37 -2.44 0.44 17.68
C ILE A 37 -2.10 0.21 19.17
N PRO A 38 -0.83 -0.02 19.57
CA PRO A 38 -0.47 -0.17 20.98
C PRO A 38 -0.83 1.06 21.82
N ALA A 39 -0.50 2.26 21.34
CA ALA A 39 -0.73 3.50 22.10
C ALA A 39 -2.23 3.73 22.36
N VAL A 40 -3.07 3.47 21.35
CA VAL A 40 -4.52 3.65 21.46
C VAL A 40 -5.14 2.68 22.45
N PHE A 41 -4.81 1.38 22.35
CA PHE A 41 -5.39 0.39 23.27
C PHE A 41 -4.88 0.52 24.71
N ASN A 42 -3.63 0.93 24.90
CA ASN A 42 -3.09 1.21 26.23
C ASN A 42 -3.74 2.45 26.89
N SER A 43 -4.25 3.40 26.09
CA SER A 43 -4.79 4.67 26.61
C SER A 43 -6.31 4.69 26.73
N PHE A 44 -7.04 4.11 25.77
CA PHE A 44 -8.50 4.29 25.63
C PHE A 44 -9.32 3.02 25.86
N GLY A 45 -8.68 1.87 26.05
CA GLY A 45 -9.37 0.58 26.16
C GLY A 45 -9.97 0.09 24.84
N MET A 46 -10.70 -1.02 24.89
CA MET A 46 -11.08 -1.78 23.69
C MET A 46 -12.14 -1.10 22.81
N GLU A 47 -13.22 -0.59 23.40
CA GLU A 47 -14.34 -0.04 22.63
C GLU A 47 -13.99 1.32 21.99
N THR A 48 -13.58 2.29 22.80
CA THR A 48 -13.17 3.62 22.33
C THR A 48 -11.96 3.51 21.41
N GLY A 49 -10.98 2.67 21.77
CA GLY A 49 -9.80 2.43 20.94
C GLY A 49 -10.14 1.78 19.59
N GLY A 50 -11.06 0.82 19.56
CA GLY A 50 -11.55 0.19 18.34
C GLY A 50 -12.18 1.20 17.38
N ARG A 51 -13.09 2.06 17.87
CA ARG A 51 -13.73 3.11 17.04
C ARG A 51 -12.72 4.15 16.55
N PHE A 52 -11.73 4.50 17.36
CA PHE A 52 -10.64 5.39 16.95
C PHE A 52 -9.82 4.77 15.81
N LEU A 53 -9.44 3.50 15.94
CA LEU A 53 -8.69 2.79 14.90
C LEU A 53 -9.48 2.66 13.61
N THR A 54 -10.81 2.50 13.66
CA THR A 54 -11.64 2.57 12.46
C THR A 54 -11.42 3.88 11.68
N ARG A 55 -11.37 5.03 12.37
CA ARG A 55 -11.10 6.31 11.68
C ARG A 55 -9.67 6.43 11.17
N VAL A 56 -8.69 5.93 11.92
CA VAL A 56 -7.28 5.91 11.48
C VAL A 56 -7.13 5.10 10.20
N PHE A 57 -7.70 3.89 10.17
CA PHE A 57 -7.63 3.04 8.99
C PHE A 57 -8.43 3.59 7.81
N GLU A 58 -9.55 4.29 8.03
CA GLU A 58 -10.27 5.00 6.96
C GLU A 58 -9.38 6.07 6.30
N GLY A 59 -8.71 6.90 7.11
CA GLY A 59 -7.75 7.89 6.63
C GLY A 59 -6.57 7.25 5.88
N TYR A 60 -6.01 6.18 6.44
CA TYR A 60 -4.95 5.41 5.80
C TYR A 60 -5.40 4.79 4.47
N ASN A 61 -6.59 4.19 4.43
CA ASN A 61 -7.14 3.58 3.21
C ASN A 61 -7.29 4.62 2.11
N ARG A 62 -7.75 5.83 2.42
CA ARG A 62 -7.83 6.94 1.45
C ARG A 62 -6.46 7.31 0.88
N LEU A 63 -5.43 7.37 1.74
CA LEU A 63 -4.05 7.62 1.30
C LEU A 63 -3.51 6.48 0.43
N VAL A 64 -3.78 5.22 0.79
CA VAL A 64 -3.40 4.04 0.01
C VAL A 64 -4.11 4.00 -1.34
N THR A 65 -5.38 4.39 -1.41
CA THR A 65 -6.10 4.51 -2.68
C THR A 65 -5.42 5.54 -3.59
N LEU A 66 -5.08 6.72 -3.06
CA LEU A 66 -4.35 7.74 -3.83
C LEU A 66 -2.97 7.24 -4.29
N ALA A 67 -2.23 6.58 -3.39
CA ALA A 67 -0.95 5.95 -3.71
C ALA A 67 -1.08 4.88 -4.80
N SER A 68 -2.14 4.06 -4.75
CA SER A 68 -2.44 3.04 -5.77
C SER A 68 -2.68 3.66 -7.13
N VAL A 69 -3.48 4.74 -7.19
CA VAL A 69 -3.71 5.49 -8.44
C VAL A 69 -2.40 6.06 -8.99
N GLY A 70 -1.55 6.62 -8.13
CA GLY A 70 -0.23 7.12 -8.52
C GLY A 70 0.68 6.02 -9.08
N LEU A 71 0.74 4.86 -8.43
CA LEU A 71 1.55 3.72 -8.87
C LEU A 71 1.06 3.15 -10.21
N VAL A 72 -0.25 2.94 -10.35
CA VAL A 72 -0.85 2.38 -11.58
C VAL A 72 -0.72 3.35 -12.73
N SER A 73 -1.04 4.62 -12.53
CA SER A 73 -0.92 5.63 -13.59
C SER A 73 0.51 5.79 -14.07
N SER A 74 1.48 5.80 -13.16
CA SER A 74 2.91 5.83 -13.51
C SER A 74 3.34 4.57 -14.26
N ALA A 75 2.96 3.38 -13.79
CA ALA A 75 3.29 2.11 -14.45
C ALA A 75 2.69 2.01 -15.86
N LEU A 76 1.41 2.40 -16.02
CA LEU A 76 0.73 2.44 -17.32
C LEU A 76 1.37 3.46 -18.27
N TRP A 77 1.73 4.64 -17.77
CA TRP A 77 2.39 5.66 -18.57
C TRP A 77 3.77 5.17 -19.08
N ARG A 78 4.58 4.57 -18.20
CA ARG A 78 5.88 3.99 -18.57
C ARG A 78 5.73 2.84 -19.56
N PHE A 79 4.74 1.96 -19.35
CA PHE A 79 4.42 0.88 -20.28
C PHE A 79 4.06 1.41 -21.66
N TRP A 80 3.16 2.40 -21.75
CA TRP A 80 2.74 3.01 -23.01
C TRP A 80 3.90 3.67 -23.76
N LEU A 81 4.80 4.35 -23.04
CA LEU A 81 6.00 4.96 -23.61
C LEU A 81 6.98 3.91 -24.14
N SER A 82 7.16 2.79 -23.42
CA SER A 82 8.00 1.67 -23.85
C SER A 82 7.43 0.96 -25.09
N SER A 83 6.09 0.84 -25.21
CA SER A 83 5.44 0.21 -26.37
C SER A 83 5.57 1.02 -27.66
N ARG A 84 5.84 2.33 -27.57
CA ARG A 84 6.08 3.20 -28.73
C ARG A 84 7.52 3.17 -29.24
N GLY A 85 8.39 2.34 -28.66
CA GLY A 85 9.79 2.22 -29.06
C GLY A 85 10.67 3.41 -28.63
N ASP A 86 10.13 4.34 -27.85
CA ASP A 86 10.78 5.62 -27.57
C ASP A 86 11.96 5.47 -26.58
N ARG A 87 11.91 4.54 -25.60
CA ARG A 87 12.99 4.27 -24.63
C ARG A 87 12.92 2.89 -23.95
N MET A 88 14.03 2.13 -23.95
CA MET A 88 14.18 0.89 -23.15
C MET A 88 14.24 1.14 -21.63
N ASP A 89 14.71 2.33 -21.22
CA ASP A 89 14.80 2.76 -19.81
C ASP A 89 13.42 2.92 -19.12
N ALA A 90 12.33 2.92 -19.90
CA ALA A 90 10.96 3.01 -19.39
C ALA A 90 10.28 1.63 -19.24
N SER A 91 11.00 0.53 -19.49
CA SER A 91 10.41 -0.81 -19.44
C SER A 91 10.05 -1.21 -18.00
N VAL A 92 8.77 -1.57 -17.81
CA VAL A 92 8.26 -2.08 -16.54
C VAL A 92 8.51 -3.58 -16.48
N SER A 93 9.30 -4.03 -15.50
CA SER A 93 9.59 -5.46 -15.34
C SER A 93 8.31 -6.28 -15.09
N ARG A 94 8.29 -7.55 -15.54
CA ARG A 94 7.23 -8.51 -15.20
C ARG A 94 7.04 -8.66 -13.69
N SER A 95 8.14 -8.66 -12.94
CA SER A 95 8.10 -8.73 -11.47
C SER A 95 7.45 -7.50 -10.85
N GLU A 96 7.69 -6.32 -11.44
CA GLU A 96 7.08 -5.07 -10.97
C GLU A 96 5.56 -5.10 -11.17
N TRP A 97 5.12 -5.49 -12.37
CA TRP A 97 3.69 -5.65 -12.69
C TRP A 97 3.02 -6.68 -11.79
N ALA A 98 3.65 -7.85 -11.60
CA ALA A 98 3.11 -8.90 -10.74
C ALA A 98 2.94 -8.40 -9.29
N LEU A 99 3.98 -7.79 -8.72
CA LEU A 99 3.94 -7.27 -7.35
C LEU A 99 2.88 -6.19 -7.18
N LEU A 100 2.82 -5.22 -8.10
CA LEU A 100 1.84 -4.14 -8.06
C LEU A 100 0.41 -4.67 -8.15
N THR A 101 0.16 -5.62 -9.06
CA THR A 101 -1.17 -6.20 -9.27
C THR A 101 -1.63 -6.96 -8.02
N VAL A 102 -0.76 -7.78 -7.44
CA VAL A 102 -1.08 -8.53 -6.22
C VAL A 102 -1.28 -7.58 -5.04
N MET A 103 -0.45 -6.56 -4.86
CA MET A 103 -0.63 -5.53 -3.82
C MET A 103 -2.00 -4.88 -3.89
N ILE A 104 -2.39 -4.40 -5.08
CA ILE A 104 -3.65 -3.70 -5.28
C ILE A 104 -4.83 -4.66 -5.12
N GLY A 105 -4.71 -5.90 -5.60
CA GLY A 105 -5.73 -6.93 -5.40
C GLY A 105 -5.97 -7.22 -3.92
N VAL A 106 -4.91 -7.40 -3.13
CA VAL A 106 -5.01 -7.62 -1.68
C VAL A 106 -5.58 -6.40 -0.97
N ALA A 107 -5.12 -5.19 -1.31
CA ALA A 107 -5.65 -3.95 -0.74
C ALA A 107 -7.14 -3.76 -1.05
N GLY A 108 -7.53 -3.95 -2.31
CA GLY A 108 -8.92 -3.87 -2.74
C GLY A 108 -9.80 -4.89 -2.03
N PHE A 109 -9.35 -6.14 -1.90
CA PHE A 109 -10.07 -7.16 -1.15
C PHE A 109 -10.26 -6.78 0.33
N MET A 110 -9.20 -6.27 0.98
CA MET A 110 -9.30 -5.80 2.36
C MET A 110 -10.31 -4.64 2.50
N MET A 111 -10.23 -3.64 1.62
CA MET A 111 -11.07 -2.44 1.70
C MET A 111 -12.53 -2.67 1.31
N LEU A 112 -12.79 -3.52 0.33
CA LEU A 112 -14.15 -3.69 -0.22
C LEU A 112 -14.91 -4.83 0.47
N VAL A 113 -14.22 -5.84 0.99
CA VAL A 113 -14.85 -7.04 1.56
C VAL A 113 -14.63 -7.13 3.06
N LEU A 114 -13.38 -7.08 3.51
CA LEU A 114 -13.07 -7.33 4.93
C LEU A 114 -13.36 -6.12 5.82
N TRP A 115 -13.21 -4.92 5.29
CA TRP A 115 -13.44 -3.69 6.04
C TRP A 115 -14.90 -3.52 6.47
N PRO A 116 -15.92 -3.55 5.58
CA PRO A 116 -17.32 -3.45 6.01
C PRO A 116 -17.69 -4.53 7.02
N LYS A 117 -17.25 -5.77 6.76
CA LYS A 117 -17.48 -6.90 7.67
C LYS A 117 -16.88 -6.68 9.05
N SER A 118 -15.67 -6.13 9.13
CA SER A 118 -14.99 -5.88 10.40
C SER A 118 -15.71 -4.80 11.21
N VAL A 119 -16.18 -3.73 10.56
CA VAL A 119 -16.96 -2.67 11.22
C VAL A 119 -18.28 -3.21 11.74
N THR A 120 -19.02 -3.97 10.93
CA THR A 120 -20.29 -4.56 11.38
C THR A 120 -20.10 -5.51 12.56
N LEU A 121 -19.08 -6.37 12.53
CA LEU A 121 -18.78 -7.29 13.64
C LEU A 121 -18.36 -6.53 14.91
N GLN A 122 -17.61 -5.43 14.75
CA GLN A 122 -17.21 -4.57 15.87
C GLN A 122 -18.43 -3.92 16.53
N GLU A 123 -19.35 -3.35 15.75
CA GLU A 123 -20.58 -2.74 16.26
C GLU A 123 -21.46 -3.77 16.99
N GLN A 124 -21.59 -4.98 16.43
CA GLN A 124 -22.30 -6.08 17.08
C GLN A 124 -21.64 -6.49 18.40
N ALA A 125 -20.31 -6.59 18.44
CA ALA A 125 -19.59 -6.94 19.66
C ALA A 125 -19.76 -5.90 20.78
N PHE A 126 -19.91 -4.62 20.41
CA PHE A 126 -20.09 -3.52 21.37
C PHE A 126 -21.55 -3.30 21.79
N ALA A 127 -22.53 -3.63 20.94
CA ALA A 127 -23.95 -3.43 21.25
C ALA A 127 -24.56 -4.49 22.17
N VAL A 128 -23.93 -5.67 22.33
CA VAL A 128 -24.51 -6.81 23.03
C VAL A 128 -24.28 -6.73 24.54
N GLN A 129 -25.38 -6.69 25.31
CA GLN A 129 -25.33 -6.66 26.77
C GLN A 129 -25.22 -8.06 27.41
N SER A 130 -25.68 -9.12 26.73
CA SER A 130 -25.60 -10.48 27.28
C SER A 130 -24.19 -11.06 27.10
N GLU A 131 -23.65 -11.62 28.17
CA GLU A 131 -22.25 -12.05 28.22
C GLU A 131 -21.92 -13.17 27.23
N ALA A 132 -22.84 -14.13 27.05
CA ALA A 132 -22.69 -15.24 26.12
C ALA A 132 -22.68 -14.78 24.64
N ALA A 133 -23.58 -13.88 24.25
CA ALA A 133 -23.62 -13.38 22.87
C ALA A 133 -22.47 -12.40 22.59
N ARG A 134 -22.02 -11.63 23.60
CA ARG A 134 -20.85 -10.77 23.51
C ARG A 134 -19.57 -11.56 23.24
N LYS A 135 -19.39 -12.70 23.91
CA LYS A 135 -18.23 -13.59 23.67
C LYS A 135 -18.19 -14.12 22.24
N ALA A 136 -19.33 -14.58 21.72
CA ALA A 136 -19.43 -15.07 20.34
C ALA A 136 -19.13 -13.97 19.30
N ALA A 137 -19.65 -12.75 19.53
CA ALA A 137 -19.40 -11.61 18.66
C ALA A 137 -17.91 -11.19 18.66
N TYR A 138 -17.27 -11.15 19.83
CA TYR A 138 -15.84 -10.90 19.95
C TYR A 138 -15.00 -11.97 19.26
N GLU A 139 -15.33 -13.25 19.40
CA GLU A 139 -14.60 -14.33 18.74
C GLU A 139 -14.67 -14.19 17.20
N ALA A 140 -15.86 -13.90 16.66
CA ALA A 140 -16.03 -13.66 15.24
C ALA A 140 -15.24 -12.42 14.75
N PHE A 141 -15.24 -11.35 15.54
CA PHE A 141 -14.46 -10.15 15.28
C PHE A 141 -12.95 -10.45 15.28
N PHE A 142 -12.41 -11.11 16.32
CA PHE A 142 -10.99 -11.43 16.42
C PHE A 142 -10.50 -12.40 15.36
N ARG A 143 -11.32 -13.38 14.98
CA ARG A 143 -11.01 -14.28 13.86
C ARG A 143 -10.86 -13.50 12.56
N THR A 144 -11.81 -12.60 12.28
CA THR A 144 -11.74 -11.73 11.09
C THR A 144 -10.53 -10.80 11.17
N HIS A 145 -10.27 -10.21 12.33
CA HIS A 145 -9.15 -9.30 12.54
C HIS A 145 -7.78 -9.98 12.37
N THR A 146 -7.64 -11.24 12.78
CA THR A 146 -6.41 -12.03 12.57
C THR A 146 -6.11 -12.20 11.08
N VAL A 147 -7.13 -12.51 10.27
CA VAL A 147 -6.99 -12.61 8.82
C VAL A 147 -6.59 -11.27 8.21
N VAL A 148 -7.27 -10.18 8.62
CA VAL A 148 -6.94 -8.81 8.17
C VAL A 148 -5.50 -8.44 8.51
N ARG A 149 -5.04 -8.74 9.73
CA ARG A 149 -3.65 -8.50 10.15
C ARG A 149 -2.65 -9.27 9.30
N GLY A 150 -2.92 -10.55 9.01
CA GLY A 150 -2.08 -11.37 8.13
C GLY A 150 -1.98 -10.77 6.72
N LEU A 151 -3.10 -10.31 6.16
CA LEU A 151 -3.13 -9.66 4.85
C LEU A 151 -2.39 -8.32 4.84
N TYR A 152 -2.48 -7.52 5.91
CA TYR A 152 -1.67 -6.31 6.04
C TYR A 152 -0.17 -6.61 6.05
N LEU A 153 0.27 -7.62 6.79
CA LEU A 153 1.69 -8.02 6.83
C LEU A 153 2.17 -8.56 5.48
N LEU A 154 1.35 -9.36 4.80
CA LEU A 154 1.63 -9.80 3.43
C LEU A 154 1.77 -8.60 2.50
N ASN A 155 0.83 -7.66 2.55
CA ASN A 155 0.83 -6.48 1.69
C ASN A 155 2.01 -5.55 1.97
N LEU A 156 2.42 -5.44 3.25
CA LEU A 156 3.64 -4.76 3.66
C LEU A 156 4.88 -5.40 2.99
N GLY A 157 4.98 -6.73 3.05
CA GLY A 157 6.07 -7.48 2.43
C GLY A 157 6.12 -7.28 0.91
N LEU A 158 4.97 -7.29 0.24
CA LEU A 158 4.88 -7.02 -1.20
C LEU A 158 5.30 -5.57 -1.53
N GLY A 159 4.90 -4.58 -0.72
CA GLY A 159 5.32 -3.20 -0.86
C GLY A 159 6.83 -3.02 -0.74
N ILE A 160 7.45 -3.65 0.26
CA ILE A 160 8.91 -3.65 0.43
C ILE A 160 9.59 -4.33 -0.76
N ALA A 161 9.10 -5.48 -1.22
CA ALA A 161 9.65 -6.16 -2.39
C ALA A 161 9.58 -5.29 -3.65
N LEU A 162 8.46 -4.60 -3.87
CA LEU A 162 8.30 -3.68 -4.99
C LEU A 162 9.26 -2.49 -4.89
N LEU A 163 9.46 -1.95 -3.69
CA LEU A 163 10.45 -0.89 -3.45
C LEU A 163 11.87 -1.36 -3.78
N VAL A 164 12.27 -2.56 -3.35
CA VAL A 164 13.59 -3.15 -3.67
C VAL A 164 13.78 -3.31 -5.17
N VAL A 165 12.77 -3.81 -5.89
CA VAL A 165 12.81 -3.96 -7.36
C VAL A 165 13.03 -2.59 -8.03
N LYS A 166 12.32 -1.55 -7.59
CA LYS A 166 12.47 -0.20 -8.15
C LYS A 166 13.83 0.43 -7.85
N VAL A 167 14.30 0.33 -6.61
CA VAL A 167 15.62 0.86 -6.22
C VAL A 167 16.72 0.14 -7.01
N ARG A 168 16.65 -1.18 -7.15
CA ARG A 168 17.61 -1.95 -7.96
C ARG A 168 17.61 -1.50 -9.41
N SER A 169 16.44 -1.34 -10.02
CA SER A 169 16.32 -0.85 -11.40
C SER A 169 16.96 0.53 -11.57
N LEU A 170 16.69 1.46 -10.66
CA LEU A 170 17.29 2.80 -10.67
C LEU A 170 18.81 2.79 -10.56
N LEU A 171 19.37 1.92 -9.71
CA LEU A 171 20.83 1.79 -9.54
C LEU A 171 21.50 1.21 -10.79
N VAL A 172 20.89 0.17 -11.39
CA VAL A 172 21.41 -0.45 -12.63
C VAL A 172 21.40 0.55 -13.79
N THR A 173 20.32 1.31 -13.97
CA THR A 173 20.24 2.33 -15.02
C THR A 173 21.30 3.43 -14.83
N ARG A 174 21.62 3.80 -13.58
CA ARG A 174 22.70 4.79 -13.31
C ARG A 174 24.08 4.26 -13.67
N ALA A 175 24.42 3.05 -13.23
CA ALA A 175 25.72 2.45 -13.50
C ALA A 175 25.99 2.31 -15.02
N SER A 176 24.98 1.89 -15.78
CA SER A 176 25.09 1.79 -17.25
C SER A 176 25.27 3.15 -17.94
N GLN A 177 24.83 4.26 -17.33
CA GLN A 177 25.03 5.60 -17.90
C GLN A 177 26.44 6.14 -17.62
N GLU A 178 27.02 5.82 -16.46
CA GLU A 178 28.37 6.25 -16.08
C GLU A 178 29.44 5.58 -16.96
N ASP A 179 29.29 4.28 -17.26
CA ASP A 179 30.20 3.52 -18.13
C ASP A 179 30.21 4.00 -19.58
N VAL A 180 29.09 4.54 -20.10
CA VAL A 180 29.00 5.09 -21.47
C VAL A 180 29.67 6.47 -21.58
N THR A 181 29.85 7.16 -20.45
CA THR A 181 30.44 8.51 -20.42
C THR A 181 31.94 8.54 -20.10
N ARG A 182 32.55 7.39 -19.83
CA ARG A 182 33.99 7.21 -19.70
C ARG A 182 34.59 6.66 -20.99
#